data_AF-A0AAE0PG03-F1
#
_entry.id   AF-A0AAE0PG03-F1
#
_cell.length_a   1.000
_cell.length_b   1.000
_cell.length_c   1.000
_cell.angle_alpha   90.00
_cell.angle_beta   90.00
_cell.angle_gamma   90.00
#
_symmetry.space_group_name_H-M   'P 1'
#
loop_
_entity.id
_entity.type
_entity.pdbx_description
1 polymer ?
#
loop_
_entity_poly.entity_id
_entity_poly.type
_entity_poly.pdbx_seq_one_letter_code
_entity_poly.pdbx_strand_id
1 'polypeptide(L)'
;MLLLRWLWIGNGNDGEIPPIAVFWTLRVLMFAISFVLEDWAIHELIPSPRHRRVAVLIVASSYVTWTFQTHTFSNSVETLVVAWCLVLIQRIIENPQRSSFLASAVLGFVAVFGVFNRITFPAFVLIPGLQLLQYYWKNPLSFMTIVFSGIFTTLFAIALDTAFYTPHSITWSDLIRNPVLTPLNNFLYNIDPVNLAQHGLHPWYQHLLANLPQLIGPAAVLLFTRPQCSIRLYSAISGLVVLSLSKHQEARFLLPTVPLFLSSIRLPKQKKALRIWLGSWVVFNLVLGTLFGTYHQGGIVPAQVFLSKQPDATQAIWWKTYMPPTWLLNGKNEVLTTRDVMGMKGELLLQELEKIATCDTPADRRNNEYLKEKNGTYLVAPLSAAWLDSYLPNKGLDGLRFREVWQYRQHLNLDDMDFGDDGVWNTLTRVIGRRGLGIWRVTKSCP
;
A
#
# COMPACT_ATOMS: atom_id res chain seq x y z
N MET A 1 -14.20 13.75 -6.14
CA MET A 1 -13.73 14.50 -7.33
C MET A 1 -14.51 15.78 -7.60
N LEU A 2 -15.85 15.79 -7.50
CA LEU A 2 -16.65 17.01 -7.73
C LEU A 2 -16.27 18.19 -6.82
N LEU A 3 -16.07 17.95 -5.52
CA LEU A 3 -15.62 18.98 -4.58
C LEU A 3 -14.24 19.55 -4.95
N LEU A 4 -13.29 18.68 -5.31
CA LEU A 4 -11.95 19.09 -5.72
C LEU A 4 -12.00 19.93 -7.01
N ARG A 5 -12.85 19.54 -7.97
CA ARG A 5 -13.07 20.30 -9.20
C ARG A 5 -13.65 21.68 -8.91
N TRP A 6 -14.60 21.76 -7.99
CA TRP A 6 -15.19 23.02 -7.58
C TRP A 6 -14.20 23.93 -6.88
N LEU A 7 -13.38 23.40 -5.96
CA LEU A 7 -12.30 24.15 -5.31
C LEU A 7 -11.21 24.60 -6.30
N TRP A 8 -10.88 23.76 -7.29
CA TRP A 8 -9.90 24.09 -8.32
C TRP A 8 -10.33 25.32 -9.13
N ILE A 9 -11.56 25.29 -9.65
CA ILE A 9 -12.17 26.39 -10.41
C ILE A 9 -12.35 27.63 -9.51
N GLY A 10 -12.82 27.43 -8.27
CA GLY A 10 -13.06 28.50 -7.31
C GLY A 10 -11.80 29.26 -6.88
N ASN A 11 -10.62 28.66 -7.02
CA ASN A 11 -9.33 29.31 -6.73
C ASN A 11 -8.71 29.98 -7.98
N GLY A 12 -9.49 30.17 -9.04
CA GLY A 12 -9.06 30.86 -10.27
C GLY A 12 -8.18 30.01 -11.19
N ASN A 13 -8.15 28.68 -11.02
CA ASN A 13 -7.44 27.80 -11.95
C ASN A 13 -8.40 27.29 -13.03
N ASP A 14 -8.01 27.46 -14.29
CA ASP A 14 -8.72 26.89 -15.44
C ASP A 14 -8.13 25.52 -15.82
N GLY A 15 -8.94 24.67 -16.46
CA GLY A 15 -8.50 23.38 -17.02
C GLY A 15 -8.70 22.16 -16.10
N GLU A 16 -8.09 21.03 -16.49
CA GLU A 16 -8.17 19.77 -15.76
C GLU A 16 -7.31 19.76 -14.49
N ILE A 17 -7.75 19.02 -13.48
CA ILE A 17 -7.06 18.93 -12.20
C ILE A 17 -5.79 18.08 -12.38
N PRO A 18 -4.60 18.59 -12.05
CA PRO A 18 -3.38 17.83 -12.25
C PRO A 18 -3.36 16.58 -11.33
N PRO A 19 -2.88 15.42 -11.80
CA PRO A 19 -2.89 14.17 -11.05
C PRO A 19 -2.21 14.26 -9.67
N ILE A 20 -1.19 15.11 -9.54
CA ILE A 20 -0.52 15.33 -8.26
C ILE A 20 -1.44 15.98 -7.22
N ALA A 21 -2.35 16.87 -7.63
CA ALA A 21 -3.34 17.45 -6.73
C ALA A 21 -4.37 16.41 -6.30
N VAL A 22 -4.79 15.53 -7.21
CA VAL A 22 -5.65 14.38 -6.91
C VAL A 22 -4.97 13.45 -5.91
N PHE A 23 -3.70 13.11 -6.13
CA PHE A 23 -2.91 12.27 -5.22
C PHE A 23 -2.91 12.82 -3.79
N TRP A 24 -2.54 14.09 -3.60
CA TRP A 24 -2.51 14.70 -2.27
C TRP A 24 -3.90 14.84 -1.65
N THR A 25 -4.92 15.13 -2.45
CA THR A 25 -6.31 15.18 -1.96
C THR A 25 -6.73 13.82 -1.41
N LEU A 26 -6.41 12.74 -2.09
CA LEU A 26 -6.71 11.40 -1.62
C LEU A 26 -5.91 11.05 -0.35
N ARG A 27 -4.66 11.51 -0.21
CA ARG A 27 -3.88 11.36 1.04
C ARG A 27 -4.51 12.07 2.22
N VAL A 28 -4.94 13.33 2.02
CA VAL A 28 -5.65 14.10 3.06
C VAL A 28 -6.99 13.44 3.40
N LEU A 29 -7.72 12.95 2.41
CA LEU A 29 -8.96 12.20 2.62
C LEU A 29 -8.72 10.94 3.45
N MET A 30 -7.73 10.12 3.09
CA MET A 30 -7.38 8.91 3.83
C MET A 30 -6.94 9.25 5.26
N PHE A 31 -6.12 10.28 5.45
CA PHE A 31 -5.77 10.77 6.78
C PHE A 31 -7.02 11.16 7.60
N ALA A 32 -7.93 11.94 7.02
CA ALA A 32 -9.14 12.38 7.71
C ALA A 32 -10.07 11.20 8.04
N ILE A 33 -10.26 10.27 7.10
CA ILE A 33 -11.10 9.10 7.32
C ILE A 33 -10.46 8.19 8.37
N SER A 34 -9.14 7.92 8.31
CA SER A 34 -8.46 7.13 9.34
C SER A 34 -8.57 7.80 10.71
N PHE A 35 -8.26 9.09 10.80
CA PHE A 35 -8.39 9.83 12.05
C PHE A 35 -9.81 9.79 12.63
N VAL A 36 -10.85 9.97 11.81
CA VAL A 36 -12.23 9.99 12.28
C VAL A 36 -12.77 8.58 12.55
N LEU A 37 -12.65 7.67 11.60
CA LEU A 37 -13.30 6.36 11.65
C LEU A 37 -12.51 5.34 12.47
N GLU A 38 -11.16 5.35 12.42
CA GLU A 38 -10.33 4.41 13.19
C GLU A 38 -10.37 4.76 14.68
N ASP A 39 -10.13 6.02 15.04
CA ASP A 39 -10.15 6.45 16.44
C ASP A 39 -11.54 6.32 17.05
N TRP A 40 -12.60 6.63 16.27
CA TRP A 40 -13.97 6.43 16.74
C TRP A 40 -14.28 4.94 16.93
N ALA A 41 -13.89 4.07 16.01
CA ALA A 41 -14.07 2.63 16.20
C ALA A 41 -13.36 2.13 17.48
N ILE A 42 -12.13 2.57 17.73
CA ILE A 42 -11.42 2.26 18.98
C ILE A 42 -12.17 2.81 20.20
N HIS A 43 -12.73 4.02 20.08
CA HIS A 43 -13.49 4.65 21.15
C HIS A 43 -14.75 3.85 21.54
N GLU A 44 -15.45 3.30 20.55
CA GLU A 44 -16.63 2.43 20.73
C GLU A 44 -16.25 1.05 21.27
N LEU A 45 -15.18 0.44 20.74
CA LEU A 45 -14.73 -0.89 21.15
C LEU A 45 -14.17 -0.93 22.59
N ILE A 46 -13.80 0.22 23.17
CA ILE A 46 -13.23 0.30 24.52
C ILE A 46 -14.21 1.00 25.48
N PRO A 47 -14.90 0.26 26.36
CA PRO A 47 -15.79 0.85 27.35
C PRO A 47 -15.06 1.70 28.41
N SER A 48 -13.85 1.30 28.81
CA SER A 48 -13.10 1.97 29.88
C SER A 48 -12.44 3.28 29.41
N PRO A 49 -12.80 4.46 29.96
CA PRO A 49 -12.25 5.74 29.50
C PRO A 49 -10.73 5.86 29.69
N ARG A 50 -10.18 5.25 30.75
CA ARG A 50 -8.74 5.25 31.02
C ARG A 50 -7.98 4.41 29.99
N HIS A 51 -8.45 3.19 29.73
CA HIS A 51 -7.84 2.31 28.71
C HIS A 51 -7.93 2.93 27.32
N ARG A 52 -9.06 3.58 27.02
CA ARG A 52 -9.34 4.22 25.74
C ARG A 52 -8.33 5.32 25.40
N ARG A 53 -8.06 6.23 26.34
CA ARG A 53 -7.06 7.30 26.13
C ARG A 53 -5.68 6.74 25.83
N VAL A 54 -5.27 5.69 26.55
CA VAL A 54 -3.96 5.05 26.34
C VAL A 54 -3.92 4.32 25.00
N ALA A 55 -4.96 3.57 24.66
CA ALA A 55 -5.04 2.83 23.39
C ALA A 55 -4.99 3.76 22.18
N VAL A 56 -5.80 4.83 22.16
CA VAL A 56 -5.80 5.82 21.07
C VAL A 56 -4.42 6.48 20.95
N LEU A 57 -3.77 6.85 22.06
CA LEU A 57 -2.43 7.44 22.03
C LEU A 57 -1.39 6.48 21.43
N ILE A 58 -1.41 5.20 21.81
CA ILE A 58 -0.47 4.20 21.28
C ILE A 58 -0.73 3.97 19.79
N VAL A 59 -1.99 3.84 19.37
CA VAL A 59 -2.34 3.67 17.95
C VAL A 59 -1.91 4.91 17.14
N ALA A 60 -2.31 6.11 17.56
CA ALA A 60 -1.98 7.35 16.84
C ALA A 60 -0.47 7.62 16.77
N SER A 61 0.32 7.20 17.76
CA SER A 61 1.79 7.34 17.75
C SER A 61 2.52 6.25 16.98
N SER A 62 1.81 5.23 16.48
CA SER A 62 2.38 4.17 15.65
C SER A 62 2.73 4.71 14.26
N TYR A 63 3.97 4.49 13.81
CA TYR A 63 4.42 4.83 12.47
C TYR A 63 3.52 4.25 11.41
N VAL A 64 2.97 3.05 11.62
CA VAL A 64 2.04 2.43 10.69
C VAL A 64 0.78 3.25 10.48
N THR A 65 0.27 3.89 11.55
CA THR A 65 -0.94 4.70 11.48
C THR A 65 -0.69 6.00 10.71
N TRP A 66 0.39 6.74 10.99
CA TRP A 66 0.63 8.00 10.27
C TRP A 66 1.34 7.84 8.91
N THR A 67 1.98 6.70 8.63
CA THR A 67 2.52 6.38 7.30
C THR A 67 1.49 5.57 6.49
N PHE A 68 1.32 4.28 6.73
CA PHE A 68 0.54 3.40 5.87
C PHE A 68 -0.97 3.72 5.85
N GLN A 69 -1.61 4.05 6.98
CA GLN A 69 -3.06 4.31 6.98
C GLN A 69 -3.45 5.58 6.22
N THR A 70 -2.52 6.54 6.07
CA THR A 70 -2.75 7.75 5.26
C THR A 70 -2.58 7.52 3.75
N HIS A 71 -2.09 6.34 3.36
CA HIS A 71 -1.97 5.95 1.95
C HIS A 71 -3.31 5.45 1.42
N THR A 72 -3.55 5.62 0.12
CA THR A 72 -4.70 5.06 -0.60
C THR A 72 -4.52 3.56 -0.87
N PHE A 73 -4.24 2.79 0.18
CA PHE A 73 -4.12 1.35 0.10
C PHE A 73 -5.45 0.69 0.44
N SER A 74 -5.79 -0.36 -0.31
CA SER A 74 -6.93 -1.22 0.03
C SER A 74 -6.78 -1.84 1.43
N ASN A 75 -5.53 -2.01 1.90
CA ASN A 75 -5.22 -2.43 3.27
C ASN A 75 -5.70 -1.42 4.33
N SER A 76 -5.61 -0.13 4.03
CA SER A 76 -6.06 0.93 4.94
C SER A 76 -7.59 0.94 5.03
N VAL A 77 -8.26 0.79 3.88
CA VAL A 77 -9.71 0.59 3.83
C VAL A 77 -10.12 -0.68 4.58
N GLU A 78 -9.44 -1.80 4.37
CA GLU A 78 -9.69 -3.07 5.09
C GLU A 78 -9.57 -2.88 6.60
N THR A 79 -8.58 -2.12 7.07
CA THR A 79 -8.41 -1.82 8.50
C THR A 79 -9.66 -1.14 9.08
N LEU A 80 -10.20 -0.14 8.38
CA LEU A 80 -11.41 0.57 8.80
C LEU A 80 -12.64 -0.34 8.77
N VAL A 81 -12.81 -1.12 7.71
CA VAL A 81 -13.94 -2.06 7.55
C VAL A 81 -13.90 -3.11 8.65
N VAL A 82 -12.73 -3.69 8.96
CA VAL A 82 -12.56 -4.63 10.08
C VAL A 82 -12.96 -3.96 11.39
N ALA A 83 -12.43 -2.77 11.70
CA ALA A 83 -12.73 -2.07 12.95
C ALA A 83 -14.24 -1.81 13.13
N TRP A 84 -14.92 -1.34 12.08
CA TRP A 84 -16.37 -1.08 12.12
C TRP A 84 -17.21 -2.37 12.13
N CYS A 85 -16.77 -3.44 11.47
CA CYS A 85 -17.38 -4.76 11.65
C CYS A 85 -17.32 -5.21 13.11
N LEU A 86 -16.18 -5.04 13.79
CA LEU A 86 -16.07 -5.37 15.21
C LEU A 86 -17.00 -4.52 16.09
N VAL A 87 -17.14 -3.21 15.79
CA VAL A 87 -18.08 -2.33 16.50
C VAL A 87 -19.51 -2.83 16.35
N LEU A 88 -19.92 -3.20 15.13
CA LEU A 88 -21.26 -3.72 14.86
C LEU A 88 -21.49 -5.07 15.54
N ILE A 89 -20.52 -5.98 15.48
CA ILE A 89 -20.56 -7.28 16.16
C ILE A 89 -20.75 -7.08 17.67
N GLN A 90 -19.94 -6.22 18.29
CA GLN A 90 -20.05 -5.92 19.72
C GLN A 90 -21.43 -5.35 20.08
N ARG A 91 -21.94 -4.36 19.31
CA ARG A 91 -23.27 -3.77 19.54
C ARG A 91 -24.41 -4.77 19.43
N ILE A 92 -24.34 -5.73 18.50
CA ILE A 92 -25.34 -6.79 18.33
C ILE A 92 -25.31 -7.74 19.53
N ILE A 93 -24.12 -8.12 19.98
CA ILE A 93 -23.93 -9.10 21.06
C ILE A 93 -24.27 -8.52 22.44
N GLU A 94 -23.98 -7.24 22.69
CA GLU A 94 -24.23 -6.59 23.98
C GLU A 94 -25.72 -6.51 24.35
N ASN A 95 -26.63 -6.48 23.36
CA ASN A 95 -28.07 -6.39 23.58
C ASN A 95 -28.85 -7.55 22.93
N PRO A 96 -28.68 -8.80 23.39
CA PRO A 96 -29.16 -9.99 22.69
C PRO A 96 -30.69 -10.13 22.67
N GLN A 97 -31.38 -9.44 23.58
CA GLN A 97 -32.84 -9.45 23.71
C GLN A 97 -33.55 -8.51 22.73
N ARG A 98 -32.82 -7.57 22.11
CA ARG A 98 -33.38 -6.62 21.15
C ARG A 98 -32.97 -7.03 19.73
N SER A 99 -33.96 -7.20 18.86
CA SER A 99 -33.70 -7.37 17.43
C SER A 99 -32.97 -6.15 16.89
N SER A 100 -31.75 -6.37 16.37
CA SER A 100 -30.89 -5.33 15.85
C SER A 100 -30.85 -5.40 14.33
N PHE A 101 -32.01 -5.12 13.71
CA PHE A 101 -32.19 -5.23 12.26
C PHE A 101 -31.23 -4.32 11.49
N LEU A 102 -31.17 -3.04 11.87
CA LEU A 102 -30.30 -2.07 11.20
C LEU A 102 -28.82 -2.44 11.34
N ALA A 103 -28.36 -2.81 12.53
CA ALA A 103 -26.95 -3.21 12.71
C ALA A 103 -26.62 -4.49 11.95
N SER A 104 -27.57 -5.44 11.87
CA SER A 104 -27.41 -6.66 11.08
C SER A 104 -27.38 -6.38 9.57
N ALA A 105 -28.24 -5.48 9.08
CA ALA A 105 -28.21 -5.02 7.69
C ALA A 105 -26.88 -4.34 7.37
N VAL A 106 -26.49 -3.34 8.16
CA VAL A 106 -25.23 -2.63 7.96
C VAL A 106 -24.04 -3.58 8.05
N LEU A 107 -24.04 -4.54 8.99
CA LEU A 107 -22.99 -5.55 9.08
C LEU A 107 -22.91 -6.42 7.81
N GLY A 108 -24.04 -6.83 7.24
CA GLY A 108 -24.08 -7.57 5.97
C GLY A 108 -23.48 -6.78 4.82
N PHE A 109 -23.87 -5.51 4.67
CA PHE A 109 -23.28 -4.60 3.69
C PHE A 109 -21.77 -4.42 3.88
N VAL A 110 -21.32 -4.08 5.09
CA VAL A 110 -19.91 -3.81 5.39
C VAL A 110 -19.06 -5.08 5.23
N ALA A 111 -19.57 -6.26 5.62
CA ALA A 111 -18.86 -7.52 5.45
C ALA A 111 -18.64 -7.88 3.97
N VAL A 112 -19.67 -7.72 3.13
CA VAL A 112 -19.54 -7.95 1.68
C VAL A 112 -18.60 -6.93 1.06
N PHE A 113 -18.75 -5.65 1.41
CA PHE A 113 -17.82 -4.60 0.97
C PHE A 113 -16.37 -4.93 1.36
N GLY A 114 -16.14 -5.47 2.56
CA GLY A 114 -14.83 -5.93 3.01
C GLY A 114 -14.24 -7.04 2.13
N VAL A 115 -15.04 -8.07 1.81
CA VAL A 115 -14.63 -9.19 0.95
C VAL A 115 -14.28 -8.71 -0.46
N PHE A 116 -15.07 -7.81 -1.04
CA PHE A 116 -14.81 -7.25 -2.37
C PHE A 116 -13.64 -6.26 -2.39
N ASN A 117 -13.41 -5.52 -1.30
CA ASN A 117 -12.24 -4.67 -1.16
C ASN A 117 -10.95 -5.50 -1.04
N ARG A 118 -10.94 -6.54 -0.20
CA ARG A 118 -9.81 -7.48 -0.05
C ARG A 118 -10.26 -8.87 0.38
N ILE A 119 -9.73 -9.89 -0.30
CA ILE A 119 -9.97 -11.29 0.05
C ILE A 119 -9.42 -11.69 1.43
N THR A 120 -8.49 -10.90 1.98
CA THR A 120 -7.92 -11.12 3.31
C THR A 120 -8.89 -10.75 4.45
N PHE A 121 -9.93 -9.97 4.17
CA PHE A 121 -10.85 -9.42 5.17
C PHE A 121 -11.52 -10.48 6.08
N PRO A 122 -12.06 -11.60 5.55
CA PRO A 122 -12.69 -12.63 6.38
C PRO A 122 -11.78 -13.21 7.46
N ALA A 123 -10.46 -13.22 7.24
CA ALA A 123 -9.49 -13.71 8.22
C ALA A 123 -9.60 -12.97 9.56
N PHE A 124 -9.92 -11.68 9.54
CA PHE A 124 -10.05 -10.85 10.75
C PHE A 124 -11.39 -11.00 11.45
N VAL A 125 -12.46 -11.28 10.70
CA VAL A 125 -13.83 -11.37 11.22
C VAL A 125 -14.19 -12.79 11.65
N LEU A 126 -13.45 -13.82 11.21
CA LEU A 126 -13.75 -15.23 11.46
C LEU A 126 -14.04 -15.52 12.94
N ILE A 127 -13.09 -15.32 13.86
CA ILE A 127 -13.30 -15.62 15.29
C ILE A 127 -14.38 -14.73 15.94
N PRO A 128 -14.34 -13.39 15.81
CA PRO A 128 -15.41 -12.53 16.32
C PRO A 128 -16.80 -12.87 15.78
N GLY A 129 -16.89 -13.24 14.50
CA GLY A 129 -18.14 -13.56 13.81
C GLY A 129 -18.81 -14.83 14.31
N LEU A 130 -18.05 -15.80 14.83
CA LEU A 130 -18.63 -17.01 15.45
C LEU A 130 -19.55 -16.68 16.63
N GLN A 131 -19.31 -15.57 17.33
CA GLN A 131 -20.14 -15.13 18.45
C GLN A 131 -21.56 -14.72 17.99
N LEU A 132 -21.72 -14.29 16.73
CA LEU A 132 -23.03 -13.94 16.17
C LEU A 132 -23.93 -15.15 15.93
N LEU A 133 -23.37 -16.36 15.79
CA LEU A 133 -24.15 -17.56 15.53
C LEU A 133 -25.19 -17.80 16.64
N GLN A 134 -24.79 -17.63 17.90
CA GLN A 134 -25.68 -17.77 19.05
C GLN A 134 -26.78 -16.72 19.06
N TYR A 135 -26.47 -15.48 18.66
CA TYR A 135 -27.46 -14.39 18.57
C TYR A 135 -28.49 -14.66 17.47
N TYR A 136 -28.03 -15.03 16.28
CA TYR A 136 -28.89 -15.25 15.12
C TYR A 136 -29.74 -16.51 15.25
N TRP A 137 -29.26 -17.53 15.97
CA TRP A 137 -30.08 -18.69 16.33
C TRP A 137 -31.31 -18.30 17.15
N LYS A 138 -31.18 -17.31 18.05
CA LYS A 138 -32.29 -16.80 18.87
C LYS A 138 -33.13 -15.74 18.14
N ASN A 139 -32.55 -15.06 17.14
CA ASN A 139 -33.15 -13.92 16.44
C ASN A 139 -33.18 -14.14 14.91
N PRO A 140 -34.03 -15.06 14.39
CA PRO A 140 -34.03 -15.45 12.98
C PRO A 140 -34.37 -14.30 12.01
N LEU A 141 -35.21 -13.34 12.42
CA LEU A 141 -35.51 -12.17 11.58
C LEU A 141 -34.30 -11.25 11.39
N SER A 142 -33.44 -11.12 12.41
CA SER A 142 -32.19 -10.37 12.27
C SER A 142 -31.20 -11.12 11.37
N PHE A 143 -31.22 -12.46 11.41
CA PHE A 143 -30.46 -13.30 10.47
C PHE A 143 -30.92 -13.12 9.02
N MET A 144 -32.23 -13.12 8.76
CA MET A 144 -32.76 -12.82 7.43
C MET A 144 -32.34 -11.42 6.95
N THR A 145 -32.24 -10.46 7.86
CA THR A 145 -31.84 -9.08 7.53
C THR A 145 -30.38 -8.99 7.07
N ILE A 146 -29.44 -9.64 7.79
CA ILE A 146 -28.03 -9.68 7.37
C ILE A 146 -27.86 -10.45 6.05
N VAL A 147 -28.58 -11.56 5.87
CA VAL A 147 -28.55 -12.35 4.63
C VAL A 147 -29.07 -11.55 3.45
N PHE A 148 -30.23 -10.91 3.58
CA PHE A 148 -30.81 -10.10 2.51
C PHE A 148 -29.90 -8.93 2.13
N SER A 149 -29.38 -8.20 3.13
CA SER A 149 -28.44 -7.11 2.88
C SER A 149 -27.14 -7.61 2.21
N GLY A 150 -26.61 -8.76 2.66
CA GLY A 150 -25.43 -9.37 2.06
C GLY A 150 -25.65 -9.78 0.61
N ILE A 151 -26.76 -10.45 0.29
CA ILE A 151 -27.11 -10.84 -1.08
C ILE A 151 -27.27 -9.60 -1.97
N PHE A 152 -28.05 -8.61 -1.54
CA PHE A 152 -28.26 -7.39 -2.29
C PHE A 152 -26.93 -6.68 -2.59
N THR A 153 -26.08 -6.53 -1.58
CA THR A 153 -24.75 -5.89 -1.72
C THR A 153 -23.85 -6.70 -2.65
N THR A 154 -23.89 -8.03 -2.58
CA THR A 154 -23.10 -8.92 -3.43
C THR A 154 -23.50 -8.79 -4.89
N LEU A 155 -24.81 -8.81 -5.19
CA LEU A 155 -25.33 -8.62 -6.54
C LEU A 155 -24.95 -7.25 -7.11
N PHE A 156 -25.04 -6.21 -6.28
CA PHE A 156 -24.63 -4.86 -6.66
C PHE A 156 -23.13 -4.78 -6.95
N ALA A 157 -22.29 -5.36 -6.09
CA ALA A 157 -20.84 -5.39 -6.28
C ALA A 157 -20.43 -6.16 -7.55
N ILE A 158 -21.04 -7.33 -7.79
CA ILE A 158 -20.83 -8.10 -9.04
C ILE A 158 -21.23 -7.27 -10.26
N ALA A 159 -22.34 -6.53 -10.19
CA ALA A 159 -22.77 -5.70 -11.30
C ALA A 159 -21.79 -4.55 -11.59
N LEU A 160 -21.29 -3.88 -10.54
CA LEU A 160 -20.28 -2.84 -10.66
C LEU A 160 -18.97 -3.38 -11.25
N ASP A 161 -18.46 -4.49 -10.72
CA ASP A 161 -17.22 -5.09 -11.19
C ASP A 161 -17.36 -5.60 -12.62
N THR A 162 -18.49 -6.23 -12.96
CA THR A 162 -18.76 -6.68 -14.34
C THR A 162 -18.80 -5.47 -15.28
N ALA A 163 -19.42 -4.37 -14.89
CA ALA A 163 -19.44 -3.15 -15.70
C ALA A 163 -18.04 -2.53 -15.84
N PHE A 164 -17.19 -2.63 -14.82
CA PHE A 164 -15.85 -2.05 -14.82
C PHE A 164 -14.85 -2.87 -15.66
N TYR A 165 -14.89 -4.19 -15.55
CA TYR A 165 -13.92 -5.09 -16.21
C TYR A 165 -14.35 -5.53 -17.62
N THR A 166 -15.59 -5.23 -18.03
CA THR A 166 -16.07 -5.53 -19.38
C THR A 166 -15.76 -4.35 -20.31
N PRO A 167 -15.17 -4.60 -21.50
CA PRO A 167 -14.77 -3.53 -22.43
C PRO A 167 -15.94 -2.85 -23.15
N HIS A 168 -17.14 -3.41 -23.04
CA HIS A 168 -18.37 -2.90 -23.66
C HIS A 168 -19.41 -2.56 -22.59
N SER A 169 -20.47 -1.84 -23.00
CA SER A 169 -21.62 -1.57 -22.13
C SER A 169 -22.24 -2.85 -21.61
N ILE A 170 -22.50 -2.89 -20.31
CA ILE A 170 -23.04 -4.06 -19.62
C ILE A 170 -24.49 -4.37 -20.07
N THR A 171 -24.79 -5.65 -20.27
CA THR A 171 -26.14 -6.15 -20.55
C THR A 171 -26.63 -7.08 -19.44
N TRP A 172 -27.95 -7.31 -19.37
CA TRP A 172 -28.52 -8.30 -18.44
C TRP A 172 -28.01 -9.72 -18.69
N SER A 173 -27.67 -10.07 -19.94
CA SER A 173 -27.07 -11.36 -20.26
C SER A 173 -25.67 -11.52 -19.69
N ASP A 174 -24.88 -10.45 -19.62
CA ASP A 174 -23.52 -10.51 -19.08
C ASP A 174 -23.55 -10.83 -17.58
N LEU A 175 -24.45 -10.20 -16.84
CA LEU A 175 -24.66 -10.45 -15.41
C LEU A 175 -25.05 -11.89 -15.09
N ILE A 176 -25.72 -12.58 -16.03
CA ILE A 176 -26.20 -13.95 -15.82
C ILE A 176 -25.19 -14.99 -16.36
N ARG A 177 -24.63 -14.74 -17.54
CA ARG A 177 -23.77 -15.72 -18.24
C ARG A 177 -22.29 -15.57 -17.92
N ASN A 178 -21.82 -14.34 -17.76
CA ASN A 178 -20.41 -14.01 -17.57
C ASN A 178 -20.20 -13.00 -16.41
N PRO A 179 -20.73 -13.26 -15.20
CA PRO A 179 -20.52 -12.34 -14.09
C PRO A 179 -19.06 -12.33 -13.65
N VAL A 180 -18.52 -11.13 -13.41
CA VAL A 180 -17.17 -10.99 -12.82
C VAL A 180 -17.27 -11.14 -11.31
N LEU A 181 -16.85 -12.31 -10.82
CA LEU A 181 -16.82 -12.64 -9.39
C LEU A 181 -15.44 -12.32 -8.81
N THR A 182 -15.13 -11.05 -8.60
CA THR A 182 -13.77 -10.58 -8.24
C THR A 182 -13.15 -11.30 -7.05
N PRO A 183 -13.83 -11.52 -5.89
CA PRO A 183 -13.23 -12.26 -4.78
C PRO A 183 -12.89 -13.70 -5.15
N LEU A 184 -13.74 -14.37 -5.94
CA LEU A 184 -13.50 -15.75 -6.38
C LEU A 184 -12.35 -15.83 -7.38
N ASN A 185 -12.31 -14.91 -8.35
CA ASN A 185 -11.22 -14.84 -9.33
C ASN A 185 -9.87 -14.59 -8.63
N ASN A 186 -9.86 -13.69 -7.64
CA ASN A 186 -8.67 -13.43 -6.83
C ASN A 186 -8.26 -14.65 -6.00
N PHE A 187 -9.21 -15.39 -5.43
CA PHE A 187 -8.94 -16.65 -4.71
C PHE A 187 -8.29 -17.70 -5.61
N LEU A 188 -8.90 -17.95 -6.78
CA LEU A 188 -8.42 -18.94 -7.74
C LEU A 188 -7.05 -18.57 -8.31
N TYR A 189 -6.76 -17.27 -8.47
CA TYR A 189 -5.43 -16.80 -8.84
C TYR A 189 -4.38 -17.13 -7.75
N ASN A 190 -4.73 -16.91 -6.48
CA ASN A 190 -3.82 -17.06 -5.34
C ASN A 190 -3.71 -18.50 -4.78
N ILE A 191 -4.50 -19.45 -5.27
CA ILE A 191 -4.31 -20.86 -4.91
C ILE A 191 -3.20 -21.51 -5.75
N ASP A 192 -2.91 -20.97 -6.93
CA ASP A 192 -1.89 -21.46 -7.84
C ASP A 192 -0.47 -21.09 -7.35
N PRO A 193 0.37 -22.08 -7.00
CA PRO A 193 1.73 -21.83 -6.55
C PRO A 193 2.61 -21.11 -7.58
N VAL A 194 2.34 -21.27 -8.88
CA VAL A 194 3.10 -20.63 -9.96
C VAL A 194 2.88 -19.12 -9.95
N ASN A 195 1.64 -18.68 -9.76
CA ASN A 195 1.31 -17.26 -9.61
C ASN A 195 1.93 -16.68 -8.34
N LEU A 196 1.84 -17.41 -7.21
CA LEU A 196 2.43 -16.95 -5.94
C LEU A 196 3.94 -16.79 -6.01
N ALA A 197 4.63 -17.67 -6.73
CA ALA A 197 6.07 -17.60 -6.88
C ALA A 197 6.53 -16.29 -7.55
N GLN A 198 5.68 -15.67 -8.39
CA GLN A 198 5.98 -14.36 -9.00
C GLN A 198 6.03 -13.23 -7.97
N HIS A 199 5.39 -13.40 -6.81
CA HIS A 199 5.33 -12.42 -5.73
C HIS A 199 6.23 -12.75 -4.54
N GLY A 200 6.91 -13.90 -4.57
CA GLY A 200 7.78 -14.38 -3.50
C GLY A 200 7.08 -15.31 -2.50
N LEU A 201 7.82 -16.34 -2.08
CA LEU A 201 7.36 -17.34 -1.12
C LEU A 201 8.06 -17.13 0.23
N HIS A 202 7.31 -17.31 1.30
CA HIS A 202 7.74 -17.10 2.67
C HIS A 202 7.38 -18.30 3.56
N PRO A 203 8.16 -18.57 4.62
CA PRO A 203 7.81 -19.56 5.60
C PRO A 203 6.59 -19.14 6.42
N TRP A 204 5.82 -20.11 6.93
CA TRP A 204 4.58 -19.87 7.66
C TRP A 204 4.73 -18.97 8.91
N TYR A 205 5.94 -18.90 9.49
CA TYR A 205 6.24 -18.09 10.66
C TYR A 205 6.64 -16.64 10.34
N GLN A 206 6.78 -16.25 9.06
CA GLN A 206 7.24 -14.92 8.63
C GLN A 206 6.35 -13.81 9.22
N HIS A 207 5.04 -13.98 9.17
CA HIS A 207 4.09 -13.01 9.73
C HIS A 207 4.30 -12.77 11.23
N LEU A 208 4.55 -13.84 12.00
CA LEU A 208 4.71 -13.77 13.45
C LEU A 208 6.10 -13.26 13.87
N LEU A 209 7.17 -13.75 13.23
CA LEU A 209 8.55 -13.52 13.69
C LEU A 209 9.23 -12.32 13.03
N ALA A 210 8.81 -11.91 11.82
CA ALA A 210 9.41 -10.79 11.10
C ALA A 210 8.42 -9.64 10.94
N ASN A 211 7.28 -9.88 10.29
CA ASN A 211 6.35 -8.81 9.91
C ASN A 211 5.71 -8.14 11.15
N LEU A 212 5.28 -8.92 12.14
CA LEU A 212 4.65 -8.36 13.34
C LEU A 212 5.64 -7.49 14.16
N PRO A 213 6.86 -7.95 14.50
CA PRO A 213 7.88 -7.09 15.11
C PRO A 213 8.23 -5.86 14.27
N GLN A 214 8.26 -5.97 12.93
CA GLN A 214 8.47 -4.83 12.06
C GLN A 214 7.34 -3.79 12.16
N LEU A 215 6.08 -4.21 12.32
CA LEU A 215 4.93 -3.30 12.36
C LEU A 215 4.72 -2.64 13.73
N ILE A 216 4.95 -3.36 14.83
CA ILE A 216 4.61 -2.88 16.18
C ILE A 216 5.79 -2.86 17.16
N GLY A 217 6.99 -3.25 16.72
CA GLY A 217 8.24 -3.08 17.46
C GLY A 217 8.18 -3.59 18.90
N PRO A 218 8.51 -2.75 19.91
CA PRO A 218 8.54 -3.18 21.31
C PRO A 218 7.14 -3.51 21.87
N ALA A 219 6.05 -3.15 21.18
CA ALA A 219 4.71 -3.58 21.57
C ALA A 219 4.48 -5.08 21.30
N ALA A 220 5.22 -5.71 20.38
CA ALA A 220 5.13 -7.14 20.12
C ALA A 220 5.40 -7.97 21.40
N VAL A 221 6.37 -7.54 22.22
CA VAL A 221 6.67 -8.19 23.51
C VAL A 221 5.50 -8.07 24.49
N LEU A 222 4.75 -6.96 24.45
CA LEU A 222 3.60 -6.76 25.33
C LEU A 222 2.40 -7.63 24.94
N LEU A 223 2.31 -8.11 23.70
CA LEU A 223 1.26 -9.06 23.29
C LEU A 223 1.38 -10.38 24.03
N PHE A 224 2.60 -10.86 24.28
CA PHE A 224 2.82 -12.13 25.00
C PHE A 224 2.86 -11.94 26.51
N THR A 225 3.34 -10.80 26.99
CA THR A 225 3.56 -10.58 28.43
C THR A 225 2.39 -9.89 29.14
N ARG A 226 1.63 -9.05 28.43
CA ARG A 226 0.54 -8.23 29.00
C ARG A 226 -0.67 -8.06 28.06
N PRO A 227 -1.23 -9.14 27.48
CA PRO A 227 -2.42 -9.03 26.65
C PRO A 227 -3.66 -8.66 27.46
N GLN A 228 -4.62 -8.03 26.79
CA GLN A 228 -5.96 -7.83 27.27
C GLN A 228 -6.95 -8.56 26.36
N CYS A 229 -7.55 -9.63 26.89
CA CYS A 229 -8.59 -10.38 26.20
C CYS A 229 -9.74 -9.45 25.83
N SER A 230 -9.97 -9.32 24.53
CA SER A 230 -11.01 -8.48 23.94
C SER A 230 -11.33 -9.00 22.55
N ILE A 231 -12.49 -8.61 22.01
CA ILE A 231 -12.87 -8.94 20.63
C ILE A 231 -11.81 -8.48 19.61
N ARG A 232 -11.14 -7.36 19.88
CA ARG A 232 -10.04 -6.81 19.08
C ARG A 232 -8.85 -7.75 19.05
N LEU A 233 -8.42 -8.26 20.20
CA LEU A 233 -7.32 -9.22 20.29
C LEU A 233 -7.64 -10.50 19.53
N TYR A 234 -8.86 -11.04 19.69
CA TYR A 234 -9.27 -12.26 18.98
C TYR A 234 -9.34 -12.05 17.47
N SER A 235 -9.82 -10.90 17.01
CA SER A 235 -9.80 -10.52 15.59
C SER A 235 -8.38 -10.44 15.03
N ALA A 236 -7.46 -9.79 15.76
CA ALA A 236 -6.08 -9.66 15.35
C ALA A 236 -5.35 -11.01 15.29
N ILE A 237 -5.57 -11.88 16.28
CA ILE A 237 -5.04 -13.26 16.29
C ILE A 237 -5.63 -14.07 15.13
N SER A 238 -6.93 -13.95 14.88
CA SER A 238 -7.59 -14.61 13.75
C SER A 238 -6.93 -14.25 12.42
N GLY A 239 -6.77 -12.95 12.16
CA GLY A 239 -6.10 -12.46 10.95
C GLY A 239 -4.66 -12.93 10.85
N LEU A 240 -3.89 -12.83 11.94
CA LEU A 240 -2.50 -13.28 11.99
C LEU A 240 -2.38 -14.77 11.65
N VAL A 241 -3.17 -15.64 12.29
CA VAL A 241 -3.07 -17.10 12.11
C VAL A 241 -3.52 -17.50 10.71
N VAL A 242 -4.69 -17.03 10.26
CA VAL A 242 -5.26 -17.44 8.97
C VAL A 242 -4.37 -16.96 7.81
N LEU A 243 -3.86 -15.73 7.86
CA LEU A 243 -2.98 -15.21 6.81
C LEU A 243 -1.58 -15.87 6.83
N SER A 244 -1.14 -16.38 7.98
CA SER A 244 0.11 -17.16 8.10
C SER A 244 0.05 -18.54 7.43
N LEU A 245 -1.15 -19.01 7.06
CA LEU A 245 -1.29 -20.25 6.29
C LEU A 245 -0.94 -20.07 4.81
N SER A 246 -1.03 -18.84 4.30
CA SER A 246 -0.65 -18.50 2.93
C SER A 246 0.88 -18.45 2.78
N LYS A 247 1.40 -18.92 1.64
CA LYS A 247 2.85 -18.89 1.37
C LYS A 247 3.36 -17.49 1.04
N HIS A 248 2.51 -16.61 0.53
CA HIS A 248 2.89 -15.22 0.26
C HIS A 248 2.53 -14.34 1.47
N GLN A 249 3.55 -13.83 2.17
CA GLN A 249 3.42 -13.18 3.48
C GLN A 249 4.11 -11.82 3.54
N GLU A 250 3.46 -10.80 2.99
CA GLU A 250 3.94 -9.43 3.07
C GLU A 250 3.43 -8.72 4.33
N ALA A 251 4.26 -7.84 4.91
CA ALA A 251 3.88 -7.09 6.11
C ALA A 251 2.57 -6.30 5.94
N ARG A 252 2.27 -5.79 4.74
CA ARG A 252 1.06 -5.00 4.49
C ARG A 252 -0.24 -5.78 4.75
N PHE A 253 -0.24 -7.10 4.63
CA PHE A 253 -1.44 -7.91 4.91
C PHE A 253 -1.84 -7.89 6.39
N LEU A 254 -0.90 -7.56 7.29
CA LEU A 254 -1.16 -7.45 8.73
C LEU A 254 -1.53 -6.03 9.18
N LEU A 255 -1.66 -5.05 8.28
CA LEU A 255 -2.03 -3.68 8.65
C LEU A 255 -3.30 -3.60 9.52
N PRO A 256 -4.38 -4.38 9.25
CA PRO A 256 -5.57 -4.38 10.11
C PRO A 256 -5.29 -4.86 11.55
N THR A 257 -4.24 -5.67 11.77
CA THR A 257 -3.90 -6.14 13.12
C THR A 257 -3.31 -5.04 13.99
N VAL A 258 -2.72 -3.99 13.42
CA VAL A 258 -1.96 -2.98 14.17
C VAL A 258 -2.83 -2.24 15.19
N PRO A 259 -3.92 -1.55 14.80
CA PRO A 259 -4.77 -0.88 15.79
C PRO A 259 -5.43 -1.86 16.77
N LEU A 260 -5.73 -3.08 16.31
CA LEU A 260 -6.36 -4.11 17.14
C LEU A 260 -5.42 -4.65 18.23
N PHE A 261 -4.15 -4.93 17.89
CA PHE A 261 -3.13 -5.37 18.83
C PHE A 261 -2.72 -4.26 19.78
N LEU A 262 -2.44 -3.06 19.27
CA LEU A 262 -2.00 -1.92 20.08
C LEU A 262 -3.08 -1.47 21.08
N SER A 263 -4.36 -1.57 20.72
CA SER A 263 -5.48 -1.31 21.64
C SER A 263 -5.81 -2.46 22.61
N SER A 264 -5.11 -3.59 22.47
CA SER A 264 -5.29 -4.81 23.28
C SER A 264 -4.12 -5.13 24.19
N ILE A 265 -3.17 -4.21 24.38
CA ILE A 265 -2.04 -4.36 25.30
C ILE A 265 -2.17 -3.47 26.53
N ARG A 266 -1.54 -3.88 27.63
CA ARG A 266 -1.40 -3.07 28.85
C ARG A 266 0.05 -2.63 29.04
N LEU A 267 0.24 -1.34 29.29
CA LEU A 267 1.56 -0.78 29.52
C LEU A 267 2.20 -1.28 30.83
N PRO A 268 3.54 -1.24 30.94
CA PRO A 268 4.25 -1.55 32.18
C PRO A 268 3.78 -0.67 33.36
N LYS A 269 3.50 -1.29 34.51
CA LYS A 269 3.11 -0.57 35.73
C LYS A 269 4.32 0.07 36.44
N GLN A 270 5.48 -0.57 36.36
CA GLN A 270 6.70 -0.10 37.00
C GLN A 270 7.26 1.11 36.23
N LYS A 271 7.48 2.24 36.91
CA LYS A 271 7.91 3.50 36.29
C LYS A 271 9.17 3.37 35.43
N LYS A 272 10.17 2.61 35.88
CA LYS A 272 11.42 2.38 35.13
C LYS A 272 11.16 1.62 33.83
N ALA A 273 10.45 0.49 33.90
CA ALA A 273 10.10 -0.30 32.72
C ALA A 273 9.22 0.47 31.74
N LEU A 274 8.28 1.28 32.24
CA LEU A 274 7.44 2.15 31.41
C LEU A 274 8.27 3.18 30.66
N ARG A 275 9.22 3.86 31.31
CA ARG A 275 10.10 4.84 30.67
C ARG A 275 10.99 4.21 29.60
N ILE A 276 11.57 3.04 29.88
CA ILE A 276 12.38 2.28 28.91
C ILE A 276 11.51 1.90 27.70
N TRP A 277 10.32 1.35 27.95
CA TRP A 277 9.40 0.97 26.88
C TRP A 277 8.97 2.18 26.04
N LEU A 278 8.58 3.29 26.67
CA LEU A 278 8.22 4.53 25.97
C LEU A 278 9.38 5.09 25.14
N GLY A 279 10.60 5.11 25.69
CA GLY A 279 11.79 5.51 24.95
C GLY A 279 12.02 4.63 23.72
N SER A 280 11.92 3.30 23.88
CA SER A 280 12.05 2.36 22.77
C SER A 280 10.93 2.53 21.72
N TRP A 281 9.69 2.79 22.16
CA TRP A 281 8.53 3.01 21.29
C TRP A 281 8.71 4.27 20.46
N VAL A 282 9.14 5.39 21.07
CA VAL A 282 9.38 6.65 20.36
C VAL A 282 10.51 6.49 19.35
N VAL A 283 11.66 5.93 19.76
CA VAL A 283 12.80 5.71 18.85
C VAL A 283 12.40 4.82 17.68
N PHE A 284 11.73 3.71 17.95
CA PHE A 284 11.26 2.77 16.93
C PHE A 284 10.35 3.46 15.91
N ASN A 285 9.33 4.18 16.36
CA ASN A 285 8.37 4.83 15.47
C ASN A 285 8.98 6.02 14.70
N LEU A 286 9.91 6.77 15.30
CA LEU A 286 10.63 7.82 14.58
C LEU A 286 11.54 7.26 13.48
N VAL A 287 12.29 6.20 13.79
CA VAL A 287 13.18 5.57 12.82
C VAL A 287 12.39 4.93 11.68
N LEU A 288 11.41 4.07 11.99
CA LEU A 288 10.62 3.40 10.94
C LEU A 288 9.67 4.36 10.23
N GLY A 289 9.11 5.34 10.93
CA GLY A 289 8.28 6.39 10.32
C GLY A 289 9.08 7.23 9.33
N THR A 290 10.32 7.59 9.67
CA THR A 290 11.21 8.32 8.75
C THR A 290 11.64 7.43 7.58
N LEU A 291 12.01 6.18 7.85
CA LEU A 291 12.41 5.23 6.81
C LEU A 291 11.27 4.97 5.84
N PHE A 292 10.10 4.51 6.30
CA PHE A 292 8.99 4.12 5.43
C PHE A 292 8.13 5.30 4.95
N GLY A 293 8.05 6.38 5.72
CA GLY A 293 7.24 7.55 5.38
C GLY A 293 7.94 8.58 4.52
N THR A 294 9.29 8.61 4.49
CA THR A 294 10.05 9.61 3.73
C THR A 294 11.01 8.98 2.73
N TYR A 295 11.83 8.01 3.15
CA TYR A 295 12.92 7.51 2.31
C TYR A 295 12.50 6.36 1.41
N HIS A 296 11.81 5.36 1.97
CA HIS A 296 11.41 4.17 1.23
C HIS A 296 10.53 4.56 0.04
N GLN A 297 11.08 4.40 -1.17
CA GLN A 297 10.39 4.77 -2.41
C GLN A 297 9.94 6.25 -2.50
N GLY A 298 10.51 7.16 -1.69
CA GLY A 298 10.09 8.57 -1.64
C GLY A 298 10.22 9.32 -2.98
N GLY A 299 11.23 8.99 -3.77
CA GLY A 299 11.48 9.57 -5.09
C GLY A 299 10.55 9.12 -6.22
N ILE A 300 9.72 8.10 -6.02
CA ILE A 300 8.89 7.51 -7.10
C ILE A 300 7.85 8.48 -7.65
N VAL A 301 7.06 9.10 -6.76
CA VAL A 301 6.02 10.07 -7.17
C VAL A 301 6.65 11.34 -7.79
N PRO A 302 7.67 11.98 -7.16
CA PRO A 302 8.39 13.09 -7.78
C PRO A 302 8.99 12.77 -9.16
N ALA A 303 9.58 11.59 -9.33
CA ALA A 303 10.14 11.15 -10.62
C ALA A 303 9.06 11.05 -11.71
N GLN A 304 7.89 10.47 -11.37
CA GLN A 304 6.77 10.36 -12.29
C GLN A 304 6.21 11.74 -12.71
N VAL A 305 6.14 12.67 -11.76
CA VAL A 305 5.74 14.07 -12.02
C VAL A 305 6.80 14.82 -12.85
N PHE A 306 8.08 14.48 -12.71
CA PHE A 306 9.12 15.02 -13.56
C PHE A 306 8.99 14.51 -14.99
N LEU A 307 8.82 13.20 -15.18
CA LEU A 307 8.67 12.56 -16.49
C LEU A 307 7.43 13.06 -17.23
N SER A 308 6.32 13.33 -16.52
CA SER A 308 5.12 13.89 -17.15
C SER A 308 5.38 15.24 -17.83
N LYS A 309 6.37 16.00 -17.37
CA LYS A 309 6.73 17.32 -17.92
C LYS A 309 7.79 17.30 -19.04
N GLN A 310 8.42 16.16 -19.34
CA GLN A 310 9.50 16.07 -20.35
C GLN A 310 8.98 15.87 -21.79
N PRO A 311 8.82 16.89 -22.64
CA PRO A 311 8.12 16.80 -23.93
C PRO A 311 8.55 15.64 -24.85
N ASP A 312 9.83 15.29 -24.80
CA ASP A 312 10.49 14.26 -25.58
C ASP A 312 10.35 12.83 -25.01
N ALA A 313 9.88 12.66 -23.76
CA ALA A 313 9.88 11.35 -23.10
C ALA A 313 8.85 10.39 -23.71
N THR A 314 9.35 9.38 -24.42
CA THR A 314 8.56 8.31 -25.05
C THR A 314 8.86 6.93 -24.49
N GLN A 315 10.04 6.72 -23.89
CA GLN A 315 10.39 5.47 -23.19
C GLN A 315 10.96 5.79 -21.81
N ALA A 316 10.49 5.07 -20.77
CA ALA A 316 11.06 5.13 -19.43
C ALA A 316 11.27 3.73 -18.85
N ILE A 317 12.51 3.41 -18.50
CA ILE A 317 12.91 2.14 -17.89
C ILE A 317 13.14 2.36 -16.39
N TRP A 318 12.46 1.58 -15.55
CA TRP A 318 12.63 1.58 -14.10
C TRP A 318 13.48 0.38 -13.70
N TRP A 319 14.74 0.64 -13.33
CA TRP A 319 15.71 -0.41 -13.01
C TRP A 319 16.09 -0.39 -11.53
N LYS A 320 16.08 -1.58 -10.89
CA LYS A 320 16.29 -1.74 -9.44
C LYS A 320 15.43 -0.80 -8.60
N THR A 321 14.23 -0.46 -9.07
CA THR A 321 13.28 0.39 -8.35
C THR A 321 11.85 0.08 -8.83
N TYR A 322 10.88 0.30 -7.95
CA TYR A 322 9.47 0.11 -8.26
C TYR A 322 8.97 1.07 -9.34
N MET A 323 8.12 0.59 -10.25
CA MET A 323 7.47 1.41 -11.27
C MET A 323 6.20 2.10 -10.73
N PRO A 324 6.06 3.44 -10.82
CA PRO A 324 4.89 4.17 -10.36
C PRO A 324 3.62 3.88 -11.18
N PRO A 325 2.43 4.17 -10.62
CA PRO A 325 1.18 4.21 -11.38
C PRO A 325 1.24 5.18 -12.57
N THR A 326 0.75 4.74 -13.72
CA THR A 326 0.80 5.50 -15.00
C THR A 326 -0.16 6.69 -15.03
N TRP A 327 -1.24 6.68 -14.25
CA TRP A 327 -2.22 7.78 -14.21
C TRP A 327 -1.61 9.12 -13.73
N LEU A 328 -0.49 9.08 -12.98
CA LEU A 328 0.26 10.27 -12.57
C LEU A 328 0.96 10.98 -13.75
N LEU A 329 1.05 10.34 -14.92
CA LEU A 329 1.63 10.90 -16.13
C LEU A 329 0.73 11.93 -16.83
N ASN A 330 -0.50 12.13 -16.35
CA ASN A 330 -1.42 13.16 -16.85
C ASN A 330 -1.68 13.08 -18.37
N GLY A 331 -2.13 11.91 -18.86
CA GLY A 331 -2.38 11.67 -20.28
C GLY A 331 -1.14 11.30 -21.08
N LYS A 332 0.06 11.61 -20.57
CA LYS A 332 1.31 11.24 -21.26
C LYS A 332 1.54 9.73 -21.36
N ASN A 333 0.86 8.93 -20.56
CA ASN A 333 0.85 7.47 -20.71
C ASN A 333 0.34 6.99 -22.08
N GLU A 334 -0.28 7.85 -22.89
CA GLU A 334 -0.62 7.55 -24.29
C GLU A 334 0.60 7.48 -25.21
N VAL A 335 1.68 8.21 -24.88
CA VAL A 335 2.90 8.31 -25.70
C VAL A 335 4.15 7.79 -24.99
N LEU A 336 4.18 7.83 -23.65
CA LEU A 336 5.27 7.34 -22.82
C LEU A 336 5.01 5.88 -22.43
N THR A 337 5.81 4.97 -22.98
CA THR A 337 5.85 3.58 -22.54
C THR A 337 6.77 3.45 -21.34
N THR A 338 6.22 3.04 -20.20
CA THR A 338 7.00 2.72 -18.99
C THR A 338 7.24 1.21 -18.89
N ARG A 339 8.47 0.78 -18.61
CA ARG A 339 8.81 -0.63 -18.41
C ARG A 339 9.45 -0.85 -17.05
N ASP A 340 8.98 -1.85 -16.33
CA ASP A 340 9.58 -2.34 -15.09
C ASP A 340 10.61 -3.42 -15.40
N VAL A 341 11.85 -3.20 -14.98
CA VAL A 341 12.96 -4.15 -15.13
C VAL A 341 13.70 -4.32 -13.80
N MET A 342 12.99 -4.25 -12.66
CA MET A 342 13.56 -4.28 -11.31
C MET A 342 14.61 -5.39 -11.09
N GLY A 343 14.36 -6.61 -11.58
CA GLY A 343 15.24 -7.78 -11.43
C GLY A 343 16.24 -8.01 -12.58
N MET A 344 16.30 -7.13 -13.57
CA MET A 344 17.16 -7.31 -14.74
C MET A 344 18.65 -7.08 -14.40
N LYS A 345 19.53 -7.95 -14.90
CA LYS A 345 20.99 -7.76 -14.78
C LYS A 345 21.44 -6.55 -15.61
N GLY A 346 22.47 -5.85 -15.14
CA GLY A 346 22.96 -4.62 -15.79
C GLY A 346 23.38 -4.81 -17.25
N GLU A 347 24.02 -5.94 -17.60
CA GLU A 347 24.43 -6.23 -18.98
C GLU A 347 23.23 -6.31 -19.94
N LEU A 348 22.15 -6.97 -19.51
CA LEU A 348 20.90 -7.07 -20.26
C LEU A 348 20.20 -5.72 -20.34
N LEU A 349 20.27 -4.91 -19.28
CA LEU A 349 19.77 -3.54 -19.29
C LEU A 349 20.44 -2.70 -20.38
N LEU A 350 21.77 -2.77 -20.51
CA LEU A 350 22.48 -2.01 -21.56
C LEU A 350 22.06 -2.47 -22.96
N GLN A 351 21.91 -3.77 -23.19
CA GLN A 351 21.43 -4.30 -24.47
C GLN A 351 20.02 -3.79 -24.80
N GLU A 352 19.14 -3.73 -23.80
CA GLU A 352 17.80 -3.16 -23.99
C GLU A 352 17.84 -1.65 -24.26
N LEU A 353 18.64 -0.90 -23.48
CA LEU A 353 18.83 0.52 -23.69
C LEU A 353 19.42 0.83 -25.07
N GLU A 354 20.35 0.02 -25.57
CA GLU A 354 20.95 0.19 -26.89
C GLU A 354 19.93 0.05 -28.03
N LYS A 355 18.95 -0.84 -27.88
CA LYS A 355 17.85 -1.00 -28.85
C LYS A 355 16.95 0.23 -28.91
N ILE A 356 16.68 0.86 -27.77
CA ILE A 356 15.67 1.93 -27.66
C ILE A 356 16.25 3.35 -27.54
N ALA A 357 17.55 3.50 -27.29
CA ALA A 357 18.19 4.81 -27.13
C ALA A 357 18.13 5.60 -28.45
N THR A 358 17.88 6.90 -28.33
CA THR A 358 17.86 7.83 -29.46
C THR A 358 19.26 8.27 -29.86
N CYS A 359 19.42 8.66 -31.13
CA CYS A 359 20.69 9.15 -31.65
C CYS A 359 21.03 10.51 -31.04
N ASP A 360 22.25 10.66 -30.52
CA ASP A 360 22.75 11.93 -29.98
C ASP A 360 23.22 12.84 -31.13
N THR A 361 22.49 13.92 -31.44
CA THR A 361 22.94 14.88 -32.46
C THR A 361 23.96 15.86 -31.86
N PRO A 362 24.99 16.30 -32.62
CA PRO A 362 26.04 17.18 -32.09
C PRO A 362 25.54 18.50 -31.48
N ALA A 363 24.36 18.99 -31.91
CA ALA A 363 23.71 20.19 -31.37
C ALA A 363 23.17 19.96 -29.94
N ASP A 364 22.64 18.76 -29.65
CA ASP A 364 21.98 18.39 -28.39
C ASP A 364 22.93 18.30 -27.16
N ARG A 365 24.23 18.54 -27.38
CA ARG A 365 25.26 18.64 -26.33
C ARG A 365 25.10 19.86 -25.42
N ARG A 366 24.29 20.85 -25.81
CA ARG A 366 24.00 22.04 -25.00
C ARG A 366 22.94 21.74 -23.93
N ASN A 367 22.81 22.63 -22.94
CA ASN A 367 21.86 22.40 -21.87
C ASN A 367 20.41 22.48 -22.41
N ASN A 368 19.60 21.44 -22.20
CA ASN A 368 18.16 21.35 -22.56
C ASN A 368 17.76 21.33 -24.06
N GLU A 369 18.69 21.29 -25.03
CA GLU A 369 18.30 21.21 -26.46
C GLU A 369 17.54 19.93 -26.81
N TYR A 370 17.90 18.82 -26.14
CA TYR A 370 17.25 17.52 -26.27
C TYR A 370 15.73 17.51 -26.01
N LEU A 371 15.20 18.51 -25.29
CA LEU A 371 13.76 18.66 -25.03
C LEU A 371 12.98 19.02 -26.31
N LYS A 372 13.67 19.45 -27.38
CA LYS A 372 13.05 19.73 -28.69
C LYS A 372 12.87 18.47 -29.51
N GLU A 373 13.52 17.38 -29.13
CA GLU A 373 13.39 16.10 -29.82
C GLU A 373 11.99 15.52 -29.60
N LYS A 374 11.52 14.74 -30.59
CA LYS A 374 10.21 14.09 -30.51
C LYS A 374 10.23 12.84 -29.64
N ASN A 375 11.38 12.18 -29.56
CA ASN A 375 11.55 10.88 -28.90
C ASN A 375 12.71 10.96 -27.92
N GLY A 376 12.62 10.21 -26.84
CA GLY A 376 13.57 10.27 -25.75
C GLY A 376 13.42 9.07 -24.84
N THR A 377 14.57 8.48 -24.50
CA THR A 377 14.67 7.31 -23.63
C THR A 377 15.24 7.74 -22.29
N TYR A 378 14.58 7.33 -21.22
CA TYR A 378 14.93 7.67 -19.84
C TYR A 378 15.18 6.40 -19.03
N LEU A 379 16.30 6.37 -18.33
CA LEU A 379 16.60 5.37 -17.31
C LEU A 379 16.34 5.98 -15.93
N VAL A 380 15.52 5.32 -15.12
CA VAL A 380 15.27 5.66 -13.72
C VAL A 380 15.88 4.57 -12.86
N ALA A 381 16.82 4.94 -11.99
CA ALA A 381 17.53 3.98 -11.13
C ALA A 381 17.95 4.62 -9.81
N PRO A 382 18.10 3.84 -8.73
CA PRO A 382 18.61 4.36 -7.47
C PRO A 382 20.09 4.76 -7.60
N LEU A 383 20.48 5.85 -6.95
CA LEU A 383 21.87 6.33 -6.95
C LEU A 383 22.83 5.35 -6.24
N SER A 384 22.30 4.39 -5.49
CA SER A 384 23.04 3.29 -4.85
C SER A 384 23.42 2.16 -5.81
N ALA A 385 22.87 2.12 -7.03
CA ALA A 385 23.20 1.14 -8.06
C ALA A 385 24.59 1.41 -8.66
N ALA A 386 25.63 1.10 -7.88
CA ALA A 386 27.04 1.38 -8.20
C ALA A 386 27.51 0.75 -9.52
N TRP A 387 26.84 -0.31 -9.98
CA TRP A 387 27.13 -0.93 -11.29
C TRP A 387 27.01 0.05 -12.46
N LEU A 388 26.12 1.06 -12.38
CA LEU A 388 25.96 2.05 -13.45
C LEU A 388 27.15 3.02 -13.54
N ASP A 389 27.93 3.18 -12.47
CA ASP A 389 28.95 4.23 -12.35
C ASP A 389 30.07 4.13 -13.38
N SER A 390 30.42 2.94 -13.84
CA SER A 390 31.43 2.79 -14.89
C SER A 390 30.97 3.36 -16.23
N TYR A 391 29.66 3.53 -16.43
CA TYR A 391 29.05 3.98 -17.68
C TYR A 391 28.64 5.45 -17.66
N LEU A 392 28.39 6.04 -16.48
CA LEU A 392 27.99 7.44 -16.34
C LEU A 392 29.03 8.48 -16.84
N PRO A 393 30.36 8.28 -16.67
CA PRO A 393 31.37 9.22 -17.12
C PRO A 393 31.55 9.27 -18.64
N ASN A 394 30.93 8.34 -19.40
CA ASN A 394 31.17 8.20 -20.82
C ASN A 394 30.68 9.43 -21.60
N LYS A 395 31.63 10.31 -21.93
CA LYS A 395 31.46 11.46 -22.84
C LYS A 395 32.01 11.16 -24.24
N GLY A 396 32.51 9.95 -24.48
CA GLY A 396 33.11 9.50 -25.73
C GLY A 396 32.07 9.25 -26.83
N LEU A 397 32.54 8.94 -28.05
CA LEU A 397 31.69 8.64 -29.22
C LEU A 397 31.20 7.20 -29.28
N ASP A 398 31.68 6.31 -28.41
CA ASP A 398 31.31 4.90 -28.46
C ASP A 398 30.30 4.53 -27.37
N GLY A 399 29.27 3.77 -27.78
CA GLY A 399 28.26 3.19 -26.89
C GLY A 399 27.18 4.15 -26.41
N LEU A 400 26.58 3.79 -25.28
CA LEU A 400 25.51 4.55 -24.61
C LEU A 400 26.09 5.73 -23.83
N ARG A 401 25.37 6.85 -23.87
CA ARG A 401 25.61 8.06 -23.07
C ARG A 401 24.47 8.27 -22.10
N PHE A 402 24.84 8.60 -20.86
CA PHE A 402 23.90 8.85 -19.76
C PHE A 402 24.02 10.30 -19.32
N ARG A 403 22.97 11.08 -19.57
CA ARG A 403 22.89 12.47 -19.11
C ARG A 403 21.96 12.54 -17.91
N GLU A 404 22.49 12.85 -16.74
CA GLU A 404 21.65 13.10 -15.57
C GLU A 404 20.79 14.35 -15.79
N VAL A 405 19.48 14.19 -15.72
CA VAL A 405 18.50 15.26 -15.93
C VAL A 405 17.71 15.58 -14.68
N TRP A 406 17.69 14.67 -13.71
CA TRP A 406 16.99 14.84 -12.45
C TRP A 406 17.54 13.91 -11.38
N GLN A 407 17.52 14.38 -10.13
CA GLN A 407 17.87 13.58 -8.95
C GLN A 407 16.99 13.93 -7.77
N TYR A 408 16.77 12.96 -6.89
CA TYR A 408 16.03 13.15 -5.64
C TYR A 408 16.65 12.37 -4.49
N ARG A 409 17.14 13.07 -3.47
CA ARG A 409 17.96 12.49 -2.38
C ARG A 409 17.15 11.73 -1.32
N GLN A 410 15.87 12.01 -1.15
CA GLN A 410 15.00 11.35 -0.17
C GLN A 410 14.41 10.06 -0.76
N HIS A 411 15.26 9.18 -1.25
CA HIS A 411 14.84 7.90 -1.79
C HIS A 411 15.80 6.80 -1.34
N LEU A 412 15.24 5.67 -0.92
CA LEU A 412 15.94 4.46 -0.57
C LEU A 412 15.13 3.29 -1.12
N ASN A 413 15.76 2.43 -1.90
CA ASN A 413 15.16 1.17 -2.30
C ASN A 413 15.67 0.04 -1.39
N LEU A 414 14.74 -0.75 -0.84
CA LEU A 414 15.09 -1.86 0.04
C LEU A 414 15.50 -3.11 -0.75
N ASP A 415 15.11 -3.20 -2.03
CA ASP A 415 15.45 -4.34 -2.89
C ASP A 415 16.89 -4.28 -3.43
N ASP A 416 17.60 -3.16 -3.21
CA ASP A 416 19.02 -3.00 -3.59
C ASP A 416 19.98 -3.34 -2.42
N MET A 417 19.47 -4.01 -1.38
CA MET A 417 20.21 -4.41 -0.19
C MET A 417 20.77 -5.84 -0.32
N ASP A 418 21.87 -5.99 -1.06
CA ASP A 418 22.56 -7.27 -1.28
C ASP A 418 23.46 -7.65 -0.09
N PHE A 419 22.87 -7.95 1.07
CA PHE A 419 23.61 -8.27 2.30
C PHE A 419 24.48 -9.54 2.20
N GLY A 420 24.11 -10.47 1.32
CA GLY A 420 24.84 -11.74 1.13
C GLY A 420 26.18 -11.56 0.43
N ASP A 421 26.21 -10.74 -0.62
CA ASP A 421 27.39 -10.54 -1.47
C ASP A 421 28.27 -9.39 -0.94
N ASP A 422 27.65 -8.25 -0.60
CA ASP A 422 28.37 -7.03 -0.19
C ASP A 422 28.77 -7.08 1.31
N GLY A 423 28.03 -7.84 2.12
CA GLY A 423 28.12 -7.80 3.58
C GLY A 423 27.43 -6.58 4.20
N VAL A 424 26.96 -6.71 5.45
CA VAL A 424 26.06 -5.74 6.11
C VAL A 424 26.57 -4.30 6.07
N TRP A 425 27.81 -4.05 6.48
CA TRP A 425 28.33 -2.69 6.59
C TRP A 425 28.53 -2.03 5.22
N ASN A 426 29.06 -2.74 4.24
CA ASN A 426 29.27 -2.19 2.90
C ASN A 426 27.93 -1.87 2.23
N THR A 427 26.94 -2.75 2.34
CA THR A 427 25.58 -2.50 1.85
C THR A 427 24.99 -1.24 2.48
N LEU A 428 25.07 -1.10 3.81
CA LEU A 428 24.52 0.06 4.51
C LEU A 428 25.26 1.35 4.15
N THR A 429 26.59 1.34 4.10
CA THR A 429 27.38 2.51 3.69
C THR A 429 27.05 2.92 2.26
N ARG A 430 26.89 1.96 1.33
CA ARG A 430 26.49 2.20 -0.06
C ARG A 430 25.09 2.80 -0.14
N VAL A 431 24.08 2.10 0.39
CA VAL A 431 22.66 2.48 0.25
C VAL A 431 22.34 3.78 0.99
N ILE A 432 22.88 3.99 2.19
CA ILE A 432 22.63 5.22 2.98
C ILE A 432 23.47 6.39 2.46
N GLY A 433 24.75 6.15 2.15
CA GLY A 433 25.67 7.19 1.67
C GLY A 433 25.32 7.70 0.28
N ARG A 434 24.81 6.81 -0.57
CA ARG A 434 24.38 7.12 -1.95
C ARG A 434 22.87 7.10 -2.12
N ARG A 435 22.13 7.39 -1.05
CA ARG A 435 20.66 7.45 -1.13
C ARG A 435 20.20 8.46 -2.18
N GLY A 436 19.19 8.06 -2.92
CA GLY A 436 18.50 8.88 -3.89
C GLY A 436 18.05 8.11 -5.11
N LEU A 437 17.25 8.77 -5.94
CA LEU A 437 16.79 8.27 -7.23
C LEU A 437 17.29 9.24 -8.31
N GLY A 438 17.94 8.71 -9.33
CA GLY A 438 18.41 9.45 -10.48
C GLY A 438 17.58 9.13 -11.71
N ILE A 439 17.48 10.11 -12.60
CA ILE A 439 16.94 9.94 -13.95
C ILE A 439 17.99 10.40 -14.94
N TRP A 440 18.33 9.50 -15.86
CA TRP A 440 19.26 9.77 -16.95
C TRP A 440 18.53 9.71 -18.27
N ARG A 441 18.70 10.74 -19.10
CA ARG A 441 18.39 10.64 -20.52
C ARG A 441 19.48 9.82 -21.19
N VAL A 442 19.07 8.79 -21.92
CA VAL A 442 19.96 7.81 -22.55
C VAL A 442 19.96 8.01 -24.06
N THR A 443 21.14 8.27 -24.61
CA THR A 443 21.36 8.43 -26.05
C THR A 443 22.51 7.51 -26.51
N LYS A 444 22.63 7.32 -27.82
CA LYS A 444 23.74 6.62 -28.44
C LYS A 444 24.31 7.41 -29.60
N SER A 445 25.59 7.24 -29.89
CA SER A 445 26.13 7.74 -31.15
C SER A 445 25.54 6.92 -32.29
N CYS A 446 25.09 7.61 -33.32
CA CYS A 446 24.65 7.00 -34.57
C CYS A 446 25.64 7.35 -35.69
N PRO A 447 25.81 6.45 -36.66
CA PRO A 447 26.68 6.69 -37.82
C PRO A 447 26.22 7.87 -38.67
#